data_AF-A0A934XU71-F1
#
_entry.id   AF-A0A934XU71-F1
#
_cell.length_a   1.000
_cell.length_b   1.000
_cell.length_c   1.000
_cell.angle_alpha   90.00
_cell.angle_beta   90.00
_cell.angle_gamma   90.00
#
_symmetry.space_group_name_H-M   'P 1'
#
loop_
_entity.id
_entity.type
_entity.pdbx_description
1 polymer ?
#
loop_
_entity_poly.entity_id
_entity_poly.type
_entity_poly.pdbx_seq_one_letter_code
_entity_poly.pdbx_strand_id
1 'polypeptide(L)'
;MAEAHHNLHYVYLALGDLPASLEAYQRAVTLQPNLAILPPRYRIEAIQGIGGVGVVYKAWDTEQQQPVAVKVLQRSQAQTERLLAGFRREANTLRTLDHPGIVKLLDFGEYRGNYYIVMPFLAGETLKEALRNAKSDNQPVSLDRAYRLIGQVCAR
;
A
#
# COMPACT_ATOMS: atom_id res chain seq x y z
N MET A 1 24.29 0.07 12.68
CA MET A 1 23.74 -1.30 12.59
C MET A 1 22.41 -1.49 13.36
N ALA A 2 21.79 -0.46 13.97
CA ALA A 2 20.59 -0.61 14.79
C ALA A 2 19.25 -0.18 14.12
N GLU A 3 19.29 0.37 12.89
CA GLU A 3 18.08 0.92 12.25
C GLU A 3 17.21 -0.13 11.51
N ALA A 4 17.69 -1.36 11.31
CA ALA A 4 17.03 -2.33 10.43
C ALA A 4 15.87 -3.13 11.08
N HIS A 5 15.70 -3.09 12.41
CA HIS A 5 14.82 -4.02 13.13
C HIS A 5 13.43 -3.47 13.50
N HIS A 6 13.10 -2.22 13.14
CA HIS A 6 11.87 -1.56 13.61
C HIS A 6 10.82 -1.30 12.50
N ASN A 7 11.00 -1.88 11.31
CA ASN A 7 10.02 -1.73 10.23
C ASN A 7 8.89 -2.73 10.38
N LEU A 8 7.63 -2.29 10.31
CA LEU A 8 6.46 -3.16 10.36
C LEU A 8 6.53 -4.33 9.34
N HIS A 9 7.14 -4.11 8.17
CA HIS A 9 7.37 -5.17 7.19
C HIS A 9 8.37 -6.24 7.68
N TYR A 10 9.49 -5.85 8.31
CA TYR A 10 10.47 -6.80 8.85
C TYR A 10 9.95 -7.47 10.11
N VAL A 11 9.22 -6.74 10.97
CA VAL A 11 8.53 -7.30 12.14
C VAL A 11 7.52 -8.36 11.67
N TYR A 12 6.76 -8.09 10.61
CA TYR A 12 5.84 -9.06 10.02
C TYR A 12 6.54 -10.29 9.44
N LEU A 13 7.66 -10.11 8.72
CA LEU A 13 8.45 -11.23 8.22
C LEU A 13 9.05 -12.07 9.35
N ALA A 14 9.40 -11.46 10.48
CA ALA A 14 10.00 -12.15 11.62
C ALA A 14 8.98 -12.89 12.48
N LEU A 15 7.80 -12.29 12.70
CA LEU A 15 6.77 -12.85 13.57
C LEU A 15 5.78 -13.76 12.84
N GLY A 16 5.55 -13.55 11.54
CA GLY A 16 4.51 -14.24 10.76
C GLY A 16 3.07 -13.92 11.21
N ASP A 17 2.90 -13.11 12.25
CA ASP A 17 1.63 -12.76 12.90
C ASP A 17 1.40 -11.26 12.75
N LEU A 18 0.37 -10.88 11.99
CA LEU A 18 0.04 -9.49 11.70
C LEU A 18 -0.43 -8.72 12.96
N PRO A 19 -1.41 -9.19 13.75
CA PRO A 19 -1.75 -8.60 15.05
C PRO A 19 -0.53 -8.32 15.94
N ALA A 20 0.32 -9.33 16.17
CA ALA A 20 1.51 -9.16 17.02
C ALA A 20 2.50 -8.16 16.42
N SER A 21 2.64 -8.14 15.09
CA SER A 21 3.52 -7.20 14.38
C SER A 21 3.06 -5.76 14.47
N LEU A 22 1.75 -5.54 14.34
CA LEU A 22 1.14 -4.21 14.48
C LEU A 22 1.29 -3.69 15.90
N GLU A 23 1.05 -4.54 16.91
CA GLU A 23 1.21 -4.16 18.30
C GLU A 23 2.68 -3.82 18.62
N ALA A 24 3.63 -4.64 18.18
CA ALA A 24 5.05 -4.37 18.34
C ALA A 24 5.47 -3.06 17.66
N TYR A 25 5.01 -2.81 16.44
CA TYR A 25 5.26 -1.56 15.73
C TYR A 25 4.65 -0.35 16.46
N GLN A 26 3.39 -0.44 16.91
CA GLN A 26 2.72 0.65 17.64
C GLN A 26 3.43 0.96 18.95
N ARG A 27 3.85 -0.06 19.71
CA ARG A 27 4.65 0.11 20.92
C ARG A 27 5.99 0.79 20.61
N ALA A 28 6.70 0.34 19.57
CA ALA A 28 7.98 0.92 19.16
C ALA A 28 7.83 2.40 18.77
N VAL A 29 6.82 2.74 17.96
CA VAL A 29 6.54 4.14 17.57
C VAL A 29 6.11 4.98 18.77
N THR A 30 5.39 4.41 19.73
CA THR A 30 4.99 5.16 20.95
C THR A 30 6.21 5.52 21.80
N LEU A 31 7.14 4.58 21.97
CA LEU A 31 8.37 4.80 22.74
C LEU A 31 9.39 5.66 22.00
N GLN A 32 9.46 5.52 20.69
CA GLN A 32 10.39 6.23 19.82
C GLN A 32 9.62 6.80 18.62
N PRO A 33 8.99 7.99 18.78
CA PRO A 33 8.16 8.58 17.75
C PRO A 33 8.83 8.62 16.40
N ASN A 34 10.14 8.91 16.32
CA ASN A 34 10.97 8.97 15.12
C ASN A 34 10.93 7.70 14.23
N LEU A 35 10.54 6.55 14.76
CA LEU A 35 10.38 5.31 14.00
C LEU A 35 9.11 5.27 13.13
N ALA A 36 8.17 6.20 13.32
CA ALA A 36 6.94 6.23 12.54
C ALA A 36 7.24 6.46 11.04
N ILE A 37 6.72 5.57 10.20
CA ILE A 37 6.89 5.63 8.73
C ILE A 37 5.85 6.49 8.02
N LEU A 38 4.80 6.90 8.73
CA LEU A 38 3.72 7.75 8.22
C LEU A 38 3.42 8.89 9.21
N PRO A 39 2.86 10.01 8.73
CA PRO A 39 2.31 11.06 9.58
C PRO A 39 1.26 10.51 10.56
N PRO A 40 1.10 11.12 11.75
CA PRO A 40 0.11 10.70 12.75
C PRO A 40 -1.34 10.59 12.22
N ARG A 41 -1.65 11.34 11.16
CA ARG A 41 -2.93 11.30 10.45
C ARG A 41 -3.30 9.91 9.92
N TYR A 42 -2.31 9.11 9.52
CA TYR A 42 -2.54 7.81 8.88
C TYR A 42 -2.16 6.68 9.83
N ARG A 43 -3.15 6.13 10.53
CA ARG A 43 -2.93 5.03 11.48
C ARG A 43 -2.98 3.69 10.75
N ILE A 44 -1.86 2.98 10.69
CA ILE A 44 -1.75 1.68 10.01
C ILE A 44 -2.61 0.63 10.70
N GLU A 45 -3.41 -0.09 9.90
CA GLU A 45 -4.28 -1.20 10.35
C GLU A 45 -3.83 -2.56 9.82
N ALA A 46 -3.24 -2.62 8.63
CA ALA A 46 -2.81 -3.89 8.03
C ALA A 46 -1.81 -3.68 6.90
N ILE A 47 -1.06 -4.73 6.56
CA ILE A 47 -0.29 -4.82 5.31
C ILE A 47 -1.22 -5.40 4.24
N GLN A 48 -1.34 -4.74 3.09
CA GLN A 48 -2.18 -5.19 1.96
C GLN A 48 -1.36 -5.78 0.83
N GLY A 49 -0.12 -5.34 0.66
CA GLY A 49 0.74 -5.87 -0.38
C GLY A 49 2.18 -5.44 -0.20
N ILE A 50 3.09 -6.33 -0.57
CA ILE A 50 4.53 -6.05 -0.61
C ILE A 50 4.94 -6.17 -2.08
N GLY A 51 5.38 -5.06 -2.66
CA GLY A 51 5.80 -4.98 -4.06
C GLY A 51 7.27 -4.57 -4.19
N GLY A 52 7.77 -4.54 -5.43
CA GLY A 52 9.17 -4.20 -5.71
C GLY A 52 9.57 -2.74 -5.39
N VAL A 53 8.60 -1.82 -5.30
CA VAL A 53 8.85 -0.36 -5.10
C VAL A 53 8.25 0.12 -3.76
N GLY A 54 7.91 -0.79 -2.84
CA GLY A 54 7.41 -0.42 -1.51
C GLY A 54 6.33 -1.36 -0.96
N VAL A 55 5.77 -0.96 0.18
CA VAL A 55 4.73 -1.71 0.90
C VAL A 55 3.43 -0.89 0.88
N VAL A 56 2.32 -1.56 0.61
CA VAL A 56 0.98 -0.99 0.68
C VAL A 56 0.37 -1.37 2.01
N TYR A 57 -0.06 -0.38 2.76
CA TYR A 57 -0.76 -0.52 4.04
C TYR A 57 -2.22 -0.12 3.86
N LYS A 58 -3.12 -0.81 4.58
CA LYS A 58 -4.42 -0.25 4.93
C LYS A 58 -4.19 0.64 6.15
N ALA A 59 -4.67 1.88 6.10
CA ALA A 59 -4.61 2.81 7.21
C ALA A 59 -5.96 3.49 7.42
N TRP A 60 -6.19 3.98 8.63
CA TRP A 60 -7.29 4.88 8.97
C TRP A 60 -6.82 6.32 8.83
N ASP A 61 -7.45 7.11 7.96
CA ASP A 61 -7.27 8.56 7.92
C ASP A 61 -8.05 9.18 9.08
N THR A 62 -7.35 9.68 10.10
CA THR A 62 -7.98 10.22 11.31
C THR A 62 -8.68 11.56 11.08
N GLU A 63 -8.32 12.30 10.03
CA GLU A 63 -8.98 13.56 9.70
C GLU A 63 -10.26 13.33 8.91
N GLN A 64 -10.23 12.41 7.95
CA GLN A 64 -11.39 12.08 7.10
C GLN A 64 -12.28 10.96 7.65
N GLN A 65 -11.85 10.27 8.71
CA GLN A 65 -12.58 9.17 9.36
C GLN A 65 -12.98 8.05 8.38
N GLN A 66 -12.05 7.63 7.53
CA GLN A 66 -12.28 6.58 6.54
C GLN A 66 -11.02 5.75 6.25
N PRO A 67 -11.16 4.50 5.76
CA PRO A 67 -10.00 3.70 5.39
C PRO A 67 -9.36 4.20 4.08
N VAL A 68 -8.03 4.21 4.06
CA VAL A 68 -7.21 4.55 2.91
C VAL A 68 -6.16 3.49 2.66
N ALA A 69 -5.75 3.33 1.40
CA ALA A 69 -4.56 2.58 1.06
C ALA A 69 -3.38 3.54 0.99
N VAL A 70 -2.29 3.20 1.69
CA VAL A 70 -1.08 4.00 1.74
C VAL A 70 0.10 3.19 1.25
N LYS A 71 0.61 3.52 0.07
CA LYS A 71 1.84 2.93 -0.46
C LYS A 71 3.02 3.71 0.08
N VAL A 72 3.99 3.03 0.69
CA VAL A 72 5.18 3.64 1.28
C VAL A 72 6.44 3.11 0.62
N LEU A 73 7.27 4.02 0.14
CA LEU A 73 8.66 3.78 -0.25
C LEU A 73 9.56 4.22 0.91
N GLN A 74 10.18 3.26 1.59
CA GLN A 74 10.99 3.55 2.77
C GLN A 74 12.30 4.25 2.41
N ARG A 75 12.85 5.00 3.36
CA ARG A 75 14.11 5.74 3.19
C ARG A 75 15.26 4.88 2.67
N SER A 76 15.40 3.66 3.18
CA SER A 76 16.44 2.71 2.75
C SER A 76 16.32 2.33 1.26
N GLN A 77 15.09 2.20 0.76
CA GLN A 77 14.79 1.89 -0.64
C GLN A 77 14.89 3.15 -1.52
N ALA A 78 14.53 4.31 -0.98
CA ALA A 78 14.58 5.59 -1.68
C ALA A 78 16.00 6.05 -2.06
N GLN A 79 17.05 5.46 -1.48
CA GLN A 79 18.44 5.70 -1.89
C GLN A 79 18.73 5.29 -3.33
N THR A 80 17.91 4.40 -3.90
CA THR A 80 18.00 4.08 -5.32
C THR A 80 17.21 5.10 -6.12
N GLU A 81 17.90 6.00 -6.83
CA GLU A 81 17.28 7.05 -7.66
C GLU A 81 16.21 6.48 -8.60
N ARG A 82 16.44 5.29 -9.16
CA ARG A 82 15.50 4.59 -10.03
C ARG A 82 14.16 4.29 -9.34
N LEU A 83 14.18 3.84 -8.09
CA LEU A 83 12.97 3.50 -7.33
C LEU A 83 12.21 4.77 -6.95
N LEU A 84 12.91 5.79 -6.45
CA LEU A 84 12.31 7.07 -6.11
C LEU A 84 11.71 7.76 -7.35
N ALA A 85 12.41 7.75 -8.48
CA ALA A 85 11.89 8.29 -9.74
C ALA A 85 10.65 7.51 -10.22
N GLY A 86 10.63 6.19 -10.08
CA GLY A 86 9.46 5.36 -10.37
C GLY A 86 8.25 5.73 -9.50
N PHE A 87 8.47 5.89 -8.20
CA PHE A 87 7.44 6.26 -7.23
C PHE A 87 6.88 7.66 -7.49
N ARG A 88 7.74 8.66 -7.78
CA ARG A 88 7.31 10.01 -8.16
C ARG A 88 6.53 10.03 -9.47
N ARG A 89 6.92 9.20 -10.45
CA ARG A 89 6.17 9.05 -11.70
C ARG A 89 4.76 8.51 -11.44
N GLU A 90 4.64 7.49 -10.59
CA GLU A 90 3.33 6.92 -10.21
C GLU A 90 2.42 7.98 -9.58
N ALA A 91 2.92 8.75 -8.61
CA ALA A 91 2.17 9.85 -8.01
C ALA A 91 1.74 10.90 -9.06
N ASN A 92 2.64 11.31 -9.95
CA ASN A 92 2.33 12.28 -11.00
C ASN A 92 1.28 11.75 -11.99
N THR A 93 1.36 10.47 -12.36
CA THR A 93 0.39 9.81 -13.22
C THR A 93 -0.99 9.79 -12.56
N LEU A 94 -1.08 9.35 -11.29
CA LEU A 94 -2.34 9.32 -10.55
C LEU A 94 -2.95 10.71 -10.32
N ARG A 95 -2.12 11.76 -10.30
CA ARG A 95 -2.58 13.14 -10.17
C ARG A 95 -3.21 13.68 -11.46
N THR A 96 -2.79 13.18 -12.62
CA THR A 96 -3.17 13.74 -13.93
C THR A 96 -4.22 12.91 -14.66
N LEU A 97 -4.38 11.64 -14.32
CA LEU A 97 -5.38 10.77 -14.91
C LEU A 97 -6.72 10.91 -14.18
N ASP A 98 -7.78 11.17 -14.93
CA ASP A 98 -9.17 11.11 -14.47
C ASP A 98 -9.89 10.03 -15.28
N HIS A 99 -10.06 8.87 -14.68
CA HIS A 99 -10.66 7.70 -15.33
C HIS A 99 -11.32 6.82 -14.26
N PRO A 100 -12.55 6.30 -14.48
CA PRO A 100 -13.30 5.54 -13.47
C PRO A 100 -12.59 4.26 -13.00
N GLY A 101 -11.77 3.64 -13.84
CA GLY A 101 -10.97 2.47 -13.50
C GLY A 101 -9.62 2.76 -12.83
N ILE A 102 -9.29 4.04 -12.59
CA ILE A 102 -8.02 4.45 -11.96
C ILE A 102 -8.31 5.09 -10.60
N VAL A 103 -7.62 4.62 -9.57
CA VAL A 103 -7.74 5.19 -8.23
C VAL A 103 -7.25 6.64 -8.21
N LYS A 104 -7.99 7.51 -7.52
CA LYS A 104 -7.61 8.91 -7.36
C LYS A 104 -6.47 9.04 -6.34
N LEU A 105 -5.52 9.94 -6.63
CA LEU A 105 -4.56 10.37 -5.64
C LEU A 105 -5.27 11.25 -4.59
N LEU A 106 -5.18 10.89 -3.31
CA LEU A 106 -5.70 11.69 -2.21
C LEU A 106 -4.61 12.58 -1.59
N ASP A 107 -3.41 12.02 -1.41
CA ASP A 107 -2.25 12.72 -0.87
C ASP A 107 -0.95 12.09 -1.37
N PHE A 108 0.12 12.88 -1.42
CA PHE A 108 1.48 12.45 -1.69
C PHE A 108 2.45 13.30 -0.88
N GLY A 109 3.35 12.64 -0.15
CA GLY A 109 4.27 13.36 0.71
C GLY A 109 5.52 12.57 1.07
N GLU A 110 6.33 13.23 1.89
CA GLU A 110 7.50 12.66 2.53
C GLU A 110 7.35 12.84 4.04
N TYR A 111 7.58 11.78 4.80
CA TYR A 111 7.60 11.82 6.24
C TYR A 111 8.84 11.08 6.76
N ARG A 112 9.76 11.86 7.35
CA ARG A 112 11.03 11.37 7.93
C ARG A 112 11.85 10.52 6.95
N GLY A 113 11.92 10.97 5.70
CA GLY A 113 12.64 10.28 4.62
C GLY A 113 11.88 9.11 3.99
N ASN A 114 10.67 8.79 4.44
CA ASN A 114 9.80 7.82 3.79
C ASN A 114 8.84 8.56 2.86
N TYR A 115 8.77 8.15 1.60
CA TYR A 115 7.81 8.69 0.65
C TYR A 115 6.52 7.88 0.70
N TYR A 116 5.38 8.54 0.58
CA TYR A 116 4.09 7.87 0.62
C TYR A 116 3.10 8.43 -0.42
N ILE A 117 2.21 7.55 -0.89
CA ILE A 117 1.06 7.84 -1.76
C ILE A 117 -0.19 7.35 -1.03
N VAL A 118 -1.18 8.22 -0.88
CA VAL A 118 -2.48 7.90 -0.28
C VAL A 118 -3.53 7.85 -1.37
N MET A 119 -4.34 6.79 -1.35
CA MET A 119 -5.45 6.57 -2.28
C MET A 119 -6.64 5.94 -1.55
N PRO A 120 -7.85 5.98 -2.12
CA PRO A 120 -9.00 5.32 -1.52
C PRO A 120 -8.72 3.83 -1.30
N PHE A 121 -9.14 3.30 -0.15
CA PHE A 121 -9.07 1.86 0.07
C PHE A 121 -10.20 1.18 -0.71
N LEU A 122 -9.84 0.31 -1.65
CA LEU A 122 -10.80 -0.52 -2.38
C LEU A 122 -10.97 -1.85 -1.65
N ALA A 123 -12.15 -2.08 -1.08
CA ALA A 123 -12.49 -3.36 -0.49
C ALA A 123 -12.72 -4.41 -1.57
N GLY A 124 -12.17 -5.61 -1.38
CA GLY A 124 -12.34 -6.74 -2.30
C GLY A 124 -11.05 -7.54 -2.47
N GLU A 125 -11.08 -8.48 -3.42
CA GLU A 125 -9.90 -9.23 -3.83
C GLU A 125 -9.19 -8.55 -5.02
N THR A 126 -7.87 -8.70 -5.09
CA THR A 126 -7.12 -8.32 -6.28
C THR A 126 -7.46 -9.26 -7.44
N LEU A 127 -7.30 -8.79 -8.68
CA LEU A 127 -7.45 -9.65 -9.87
C LEU A 127 -6.56 -10.89 -9.80
N LYS A 128 -5.36 -10.77 -9.22
CA LYS A 128 -4.42 -11.88 -9.02
C LYS A 128 -5.00 -12.94 -8.09
N GLU A 129 -5.62 -12.53 -6.99
CA GLU A 129 -6.28 -13.43 -6.05
C GLU A 129 -7.49 -14.09 -6.69
N ALA A 130 -8.34 -13.30 -7.36
CA ALA A 130 -9.49 -13.82 -8.10
C ALA A 130 -9.09 -14.91 -9.09
N LEU A 131 -8.03 -14.68 -9.87
CA LEU A 131 -7.51 -15.64 -10.84
C LEU A 131 -6.90 -16.89 -10.19
N ARG A 132 -6.24 -16.73 -9.04
CA ARG A 132 -5.69 -17.86 -8.29
C ARG A 132 -6.80 -18.72 -7.70
N ASN A 133 -7.80 -18.11 -7.08
CA ASN A 133 -8.95 -18.78 -6.49
C ASN A 133 -9.74 -19.54 -7.56
N ALA A 134 -10.05 -18.88 -8.68
CA ALA A 134 -10.69 -19.50 -9.85
C ALA A 134 -9.95 -20.76 -10.36
N LYS A 135 -8.61 -20.74 -10.37
CA LYS A 135 -7.81 -21.92 -10.73
C LYS A 135 -7.90 -23.03 -9.68
N SER A 136 -7.77 -22.69 -8.40
CA SER A 136 -7.86 -23.66 -7.30
C SER A 136 -9.22 -24.35 -7.24
N ASP A 137 -10.28 -23.60 -7.51
CA ASP A 137 -11.67 -24.09 -7.49
C ASP A 137 -12.07 -24.82 -8.78
N ASN A 138 -11.13 -24.97 -9.74
CA ASN A 138 -11.34 -25.51 -11.09
C ASN A 138 -12.50 -24.81 -11.84
N GLN A 139 -12.69 -23.52 -11.56
CA GLN A 139 -13.72 -22.66 -12.15
C GLN A 139 -13.03 -21.50 -12.88
N PRO A 140 -12.58 -21.69 -14.13
CA PRO A 140 -11.92 -20.63 -14.87
C PRO A 140 -12.82 -19.40 -15.02
N VAL A 141 -12.19 -18.22 -15.05
CA VAL A 141 -12.89 -16.95 -15.26
C VAL A 141 -13.65 -17.01 -16.59
N SER A 142 -14.96 -16.78 -16.54
CA SER A 142 -15.79 -16.77 -17.74
C SER A 142 -15.38 -15.65 -18.70
N LEU A 143 -15.56 -15.86 -20.00
CA LEU A 143 -15.28 -14.84 -21.01
C LEU A 143 -16.08 -13.56 -20.76
N ASP A 144 -17.33 -13.67 -20.34
CA ASP A 144 -18.17 -12.52 -19.95
C ASP A 144 -17.52 -11.69 -18.83
N ARG A 145 -17.06 -12.34 -17.75
CA ARG A 145 -16.38 -11.65 -16.65
C ARG A 145 -15.07 -11.00 -17.12
N ALA A 146 -14.31 -11.67 -17.99
CA ALA A 146 -13.09 -11.13 -18.58
C ALA A 146 -13.38 -9.88 -19.43
N TYR A 147 -14.39 -9.92 -20.31
CA TYR A 147 -14.79 -8.77 -21.12
C TYR A 147 -15.23 -7.58 -20.27
N ARG A 148 -16.00 -7.82 -19.20
CA ARG A 148 -16.40 -6.74 -18.27
C ARG A 148 -15.20 -6.09 -17.59
N LEU A 149 -14.24 -6.89 -17.10
CA LEU A 149 -13.04 -6.38 -16.46
C LEU A 149 -12.17 -5.58 -17.43
N ILE A 150 -11.96 -6.08 -18.65
CA ILE A 150 -11.22 -5.36 -19.70
C ILE A 150 -11.95 -4.06 -20.06
N GLY A 151 -13.28 -4.10 -20.20
CA GLY A 151 -14.09 -2.94 -20.50
C GLY A 151 -13.96 -1.83 -19.44
N GLN A 152 -13.85 -2.19 -18.15
CA GLN A 152 -13.60 -1.23 -17.07
C GLN A 152 -12.23 -0.56 -17.18
N VAL A 153 -11.20 -1.29 -17.61
CA VAL A 153 -9.84 -0.74 -17.80
C VAL A 153 -9.77 0.17 -19.02
N CYS A 154 -10.53 -0.16 -20.07
CA CYS A 154 -10.55 0.57 -21.34
C CYS A 154 -11.62 1.66 -21.41
N ALA A 155 -12.33 1.94 -20.32
CA ALA A 155 -13.31 3.02 -20.30
C ALA A 155 -12.63 4.38 -20.57
N ARG A 156 -13.42 5.44 -20.72
CA ARG A 156 -12.93 6.80 -20.87
C ARG A 156 -13.54 7.67 -19.79
#